data_AF-G1VFB1-F1
#
_entry.id   AF-G1VFB1-F1
#
_cell.length_a   1.000
_cell.length_b   1.000
_cell.length_c   1.000
_cell.angle_alpha   90.00
_cell.angle_beta   90.00
_cell.angle_gamma   90.00
#
_symmetry.space_group_name_H-M   'P 1'
#
loop_
_entity.id
_entity.type
_entity.pdbx_description
1 polymer ?
#
loop_
_entity_poly.entity_id
_entity_poly.type
_entity_poly.pdbx_seq_one_letter_code
_entity_poly.pdbx_strand_id
1 'polypeptide(L)'
;MKLRLLVLIGLLTSLLVSAQTQTSNNDVAFVDAQGKVIPNGTTVVLNAVKEAMFPPGWKEIAGEVYIKNTSDKDLTVTLYSRINSIDEGNVTVCALGGCTPLDGDNSTEIGSQPLLAGSERESIAIEHTYEHNEKGSITLKLTTKESDSGQQIEGPSITIKFDTDPTAIAGVASQKGLTYDVFNTQGALLYRQLTYLAGLPKGLYLVRQQSAKGVTTIKKCVIH
;
A
#
# COMPACT_ATOMS: atom_id res chain seq x y z
N MET A 1 72.11 6.18 -17.53
CA MET A 1 70.87 5.86 -18.26
C MET A 1 69.70 6.53 -17.55
N LYS A 2 69.00 7.43 -18.25
CA LYS A 2 67.70 7.98 -17.82
C LYS A 2 66.62 6.93 -18.08
N LEU A 3 65.82 6.58 -17.08
CA LEU A 3 64.56 5.89 -17.33
C LEU A 3 63.44 6.64 -16.60
N ARG A 4 62.60 7.27 -17.41
CA ARG A 4 61.39 7.98 -17.02
C ARG A 4 60.37 6.95 -16.53
N LEU A 5 59.74 7.16 -15.37
CA LEU A 5 58.51 6.45 -15.04
C LEU A 5 57.41 7.48 -14.79
N LEU A 6 56.32 7.26 -15.53
CA LEU A 6 55.23 8.17 -15.80
C LEU A 6 54.38 8.43 -14.55
N VAL A 7 53.98 9.70 -14.46
CA VAL A 7 52.87 10.22 -13.66
C VAL A 7 51.59 9.50 -14.08
N LEU A 8 50.93 8.82 -13.16
CA LEU A 8 49.55 8.35 -13.28
C LEU A 8 48.72 9.10 -12.25
N ILE A 9 48.15 10.22 -12.68
CA ILE A 9 47.10 10.95 -11.97
C ILE A 9 45.85 10.06 -12.01
N GLY A 10 45.60 9.34 -10.91
CA GLY A 10 44.34 8.64 -10.71
C GLY A 10 43.24 9.66 -10.49
N LEU A 11 42.47 9.95 -11.53
CA LEU A 11 41.25 10.74 -11.48
C LEU A 11 40.19 9.92 -10.70
N LEU A 12 40.16 10.06 -9.37
CA LEU A 12 39.07 9.56 -8.54
C LEU A 12 37.84 10.44 -8.81
N THR A 13 37.09 10.15 -9.87
CA THR A 13 35.74 10.71 -10.02
C THR A 13 34.85 9.99 -9.03
N SER A 14 34.73 10.56 -7.83
CA SER A 14 33.67 10.23 -6.88
C SER A 14 32.32 10.43 -7.58
N LEU A 15 31.74 9.34 -8.03
CA LEU A 15 30.33 9.23 -8.36
C LEU A 15 29.56 9.45 -7.05
N LEU A 16 29.33 10.72 -6.71
CA LEU A 16 28.28 11.07 -5.79
C LEU A 16 26.98 10.73 -6.51
N VAL A 17 26.49 9.51 -6.28
CA VAL A 17 25.10 9.17 -6.54
C VAL A 17 24.30 10.19 -5.75
N SER A 18 23.76 11.18 -6.46
CA SER A 18 22.80 12.11 -5.89
C SER A 18 21.56 11.26 -5.66
N ALA A 19 21.47 10.67 -4.47
CA ALA A 19 20.19 10.25 -3.94
C ALA A 19 19.35 11.54 -3.89
N GLN A 20 18.54 11.75 -4.93
CA GLN A 20 17.50 12.76 -4.88
C GLN A 20 16.50 12.25 -3.83
N THR A 21 16.74 12.55 -2.56
CA THR A 21 15.68 12.54 -1.55
C THR A 21 14.68 13.58 -2.01
N GLN A 22 13.67 13.13 -2.75
CA GLN A 22 12.46 13.90 -2.97
C GLN A 22 11.92 14.21 -1.58
N THR A 23 11.93 15.50 -1.22
CA THR A 23 11.39 15.99 0.04
C THR A 23 9.88 15.79 -0.01
N SER A 24 9.41 14.59 0.31
CA SER A 24 8.00 14.34 0.59
C SER A 24 7.62 15.18 1.79
N ASN A 25 6.49 15.87 1.72
CA ASN A 25 5.98 16.60 2.87
C ASN A 25 5.72 15.61 4.03
N ASN A 26 6.15 15.94 5.25
CA ASN A 26 6.02 15.08 6.44
C ASN A 26 4.65 15.20 7.12
N ASP A 27 3.69 15.86 6.45
CA ASP A 27 2.34 16.08 6.97
C ASP A 27 1.49 14.81 6.98
N VAL A 28 1.82 13.84 6.12
CA VAL A 28 1.25 12.49 6.15
C VAL A 28 2.34 11.44 6.00
N ALA A 29 2.17 10.31 6.67
CA ALA A 29 3.14 9.22 6.66
C ALA A 29 2.45 7.87 6.44
N PHE A 30 3.16 6.97 5.76
CA PHE A 30 2.88 5.55 5.88
C PHE A 30 3.40 5.06 7.23
N VAL A 31 2.63 4.23 7.93
CA VAL A 31 2.99 3.65 9.22
C VAL A 31 2.64 2.17 9.28
N ASP A 32 3.33 1.44 10.14
CA ASP A 32 3.07 0.01 10.39
C ASP A 32 1.89 -0.20 11.37
N ALA A 33 1.62 -1.47 11.69
CA ALA A 33 0.58 -1.88 12.63
C ALA A 33 0.84 -1.48 14.09
N GLN A 34 1.97 -0.87 14.41
CA GLN A 34 2.31 -0.28 15.71
C GLN A 34 2.30 1.26 15.65
N GLY A 35 2.12 1.85 14.46
CA GLY A 35 2.12 3.29 14.24
C GLY A 35 3.52 3.87 14.04
N LYS A 36 4.54 3.02 13.85
CA LYS A 36 5.89 3.45 13.51
C LYS A 36 5.94 3.84 12.04
N VAL A 37 6.60 4.96 11.75
CA VAL A 37 6.74 5.48 10.39
C VAL A 37 7.52 4.51 9.50
N ILE A 38 6.96 4.26 8.32
CA ILE A 38 7.61 3.59 7.19
C ILE A 38 8.24 4.70 6.32
N PRO A 39 9.58 4.76 6.21
CA PRO A 39 10.24 5.83 5.46
C PRO A 39 9.83 5.88 3.98
N ASN A 40 9.83 7.09 3.39
CA ASN A 40 9.62 7.28 1.96
C ASN A 40 10.63 6.46 1.14
N GLY A 41 10.17 5.83 0.07
CA GLY A 41 10.95 4.93 -0.79
C GLY A 41 11.18 3.53 -0.22
N THR A 42 10.64 3.20 0.96
CA THR A 42 10.78 1.86 1.54
C THR A 42 10.05 0.81 0.70
N THR A 43 10.67 -0.34 0.52
CA THR A 43 9.98 -1.55 0.03
C THR A 43 9.50 -2.38 1.21
N VAL A 44 8.18 -2.59 1.28
CA VAL A 44 7.50 -3.48 2.21
C VAL A 44 7.23 -4.79 1.51
N VAL A 45 7.67 -5.91 2.10
CA VAL A 45 7.46 -7.24 1.53
C VAL A 45 6.29 -7.94 2.21
N LEU A 46 5.36 -8.42 1.40
CA LEU A 46 4.26 -9.29 1.79
C LEU A 46 4.56 -10.72 1.31
N ASN A 47 4.60 -11.66 2.25
CA ASN A 47 5.02 -13.04 2.01
C ASN A 47 4.09 -14.09 2.62
N ALA A 48 3.05 -13.67 3.34
CA ALA A 48 2.12 -14.59 3.99
C ALA A 48 1.08 -15.09 2.98
N VAL A 49 1.14 -16.38 2.66
CA VAL A 49 0.23 -17.04 1.71
C VAL A 49 -0.93 -17.70 2.46
N LYS A 50 -2.13 -17.57 1.90
CA LYS A 50 -3.31 -18.37 2.25
C LYS A 50 -4.02 -18.84 0.98
N GLU A 51 -4.90 -19.82 1.11
CA GLU A 51 -5.79 -20.21 0.00
C GLU A 51 -6.78 -19.08 -0.28
N ALA A 52 -6.93 -18.70 -1.54
CA ALA A 52 -7.96 -17.77 -1.96
C ALA A 52 -9.31 -18.50 -1.95
N MET A 53 -10.33 -17.88 -1.34
CA MET A 53 -11.69 -18.42 -1.40
C MET A 53 -12.31 -18.33 -2.82
N PHE A 54 -11.81 -17.44 -3.70
CA PHE A 54 -12.18 -17.40 -5.12
C PHE A 54 -11.07 -16.74 -5.97
N PRO A 55 -10.73 -17.31 -7.14
CA PRO A 55 -11.18 -18.60 -7.67
C PRO A 55 -10.68 -19.80 -6.84
N PRO A 56 -11.41 -20.92 -6.77
CA PRO A 56 -10.92 -22.11 -6.06
C PRO A 56 -9.59 -22.62 -6.64
N GLY A 57 -8.63 -22.95 -5.77
CA GLY A 57 -7.29 -23.42 -6.16
C GLY A 57 -6.28 -22.29 -6.37
N TRP A 58 -6.71 -21.03 -6.29
CA TRP A 58 -5.82 -19.87 -6.26
C TRP A 58 -5.31 -19.60 -4.85
N LYS A 59 -4.18 -18.91 -4.78
CA LYS A 59 -3.54 -18.45 -3.55
C LYS A 59 -3.70 -16.95 -3.41
N GLU A 60 -3.54 -16.47 -2.18
CA GLU A 60 -3.63 -15.06 -1.83
C GLU A 60 -2.46 -14.65 -0.92
N ILE A 61 -1.81 -13.54 -1.27
CA ILE A 61 -0.95 -12.77 -0.37
C ILE A 61 -1.70 -11.50 -0.01
N ALA A 62 -1.91 -11.29 1.29
CA ALA A 62 -2.58 -10.10 1.79
C ALA A 62 -1.75 -9.42 2.87
N GLY A 63 -1.90 -8.11 2.98
CA GLY A 63 -1.27 -7.35 4.04
C GLY A 63 -1.90 -5.98 4.23
N GLU A 64 -1.46 -5.32 5.31
CA GLU A 64 -1.84 -3.94 5.57
C GLU A 64 -0.62 -3.05 5.73
N VAL A 65 -0.80 -1.81 5.32
CA VAL A 65 -0.05 -0.66 5.83
C VAL A 65 -1.07 0.39 6.25
N TYR A 66 -0.64 1.45 6.92
CA TYR A 66 -1.56 2.47 7.40
C TYR A 66 -1.09 3.86 7.01
N ILE A 67 -2.03 4.80 6.93
CA ILE A 67 -1.79 6.22 6.73
C ILE A 67 -2.00 6.91 8.08
N LYS A 68 -1.13 7.85 8.42
CA LYS A 68 -1.32 8.73 9.57
C LYS A 68 -1.15 10.18 9.15
N ASN A 69 -2.11 11.03 9.52
CA ASN A 69 -1.91 12.47 9.50
C ASN A 69 -0.98 12.85 10.66
N THR A 70 0.20 13.35 10.33
CA THR A 70 1.25 13.73 11.28
C THR A 70 1.36 15.25 11.45
N SER A 71 0.57 16.01 10.69
CA SER A 71 0.45 17.45 10.82
C SER A 71 -0.48 17.85 11.98
N ASP A 72 -0.48 19.14 12.29
CA ASP A 72 -1.38 19.82 13.22
C ASP A 72 -2.67 20.33 12.55
N LYS A 73 -2.89 19.98 11.28
CA LYS A 73 -4.02 20.45 10.47
C LYS A 73 -4.85 19.29 9.90
N ASP A 74 -6.10 19.59 9.56
CA ASP A 74 -6.93 18.67 8.80
C ASP A 74 -6.50 18.68 7.33
N LEU A 75 -6.32 17.49 6.76
CA LEU A 75 -5.82 17.32 5.40
C LEU A 75 -6.74 16.41 4.61
N THR A 76 -7.08 16.80 3.38
CA THR A 76 -7.63 15.85 2.41
C THR A 76 -6.47 15.03 1.87
N VAL A 77 -6.51 13.71 2.12
CA VAL A 77 -5.48 12.77 1.68
C VAL A 77 -6.04 11.92 0.56
N THR A 78 -5.28 11.80 -0.52
CA THR A 78 -5.61 10.91 -1.65
C THR A 78 -4.53 9.86 -1.80
N LEU A 79 -4.94 8.59 -1.89
CA LEU A 79 -4.06 7.47 -2.16
C LEU A 79 -4.13 7.10 -3.65
N TYR A 80 -2.96 6.99 -4.26
CA TYR A 80 -2.78 6.41 -5.58
C TYR A 80 -2.01 5.10 -5.49
N SER A 81 -2.30 4.18 -6.40
CA SER A 81 -1.55 2.95 -6.57
C SER A 81 -1.17 2.75 -8.03
N ARG A 82 -0.03 2.13 -8.28
CA ARG A 82 0.44 1.79 -9.63
C ARG A 82 1.04 0.39 -9.63
N ILE A 83 0.72 -0.42 -10.64
CA ILE A 83 1.43 -1.68 -10.89
C ILE A 83 2.83 -1.38 -11.44
N ASN A 84 3.85 -1.91 -10.79
CA ASN A 84 5.22 -1.89 -11.32
C ASN A 84 5.48 -3.15 -12.16
N SER A 85 5.08 -4.31 -11.62
CA SER A 85 5.15 -5.62 -12.28
C SER A 85 4.22 -6.59 -11.58
N ILE A 86 3.49 -7.42 -12.31
CA ILE A 86 2.73 -8.56 -11.77
C ILE A 86 2.98 -9.72 -12.71
N ASP A 87 3.56 -10.81 -12.20
CA ASP A 87 3.86 -11.98 -13.01
C ASP A 87 2.57 -12.72 -13.41
N GLU A 88 1.59 -12.77 -12.49
CA GLU A 88 0.30 -13.42 -12.72
C GLU A 88 -0.74 -12.91 -11.72
N GLY A 89 -2.03 -12.96 -12.10
CA GLY A 89 -3.13 -12.75 -11.17
C GLY A 89 -3.55 -11.29 -11.03
N ASN A 90 -4.18 -10.95 -9.90
CA ASN A 90 -4.81 -9.66 -9.67
C ASN A 90 -4.31 -9.02 -8.39
N VAL A 91 -4.29 -7.69 -8.33
CA VAL A 91 -4.02 -6.93 -7.11
C VAL A 91 -5.19 -5.98 -6.83
N THR A 92 -5.67 -5.97 -5.59
CA THR A 92 -6.69 -5.03 -5.12
C THR A 92 -6.15 -4.21 -3.96
N VAL A 93 -6.41 -2.91 -3.97
CA VAL A 93 -6.06 -1.99 -2.88
C VAL A 93 -7.32 -1.32 -2.36
N CYS A 94 -7.50 -1.34 -1.04
CA CYS A 94 -8.63 -0.75 -0.34
C CYS A 94 -8.16 0.25 0.71
N ALA A 95 -8.56 1.52 0.57
CA ALA A 95 -8.29 2.58 1.55
C ALA A 95 -9.17 3.81 1.28
N LEU A 96 -9.35 4.68 2.28
CA LEU A 96 -9.97 6.00 2.10
C LEU A 96 -11.34 5.94 1.40
N GLY A 97 -12.14 4.93 1.75
CA GLY A 97 -13.48 4.71 1.22
C GLY A 97 -13.57 4.09 -0.18
N GLY A 98 -12.43 3.76 -0.81
CA GLY A 98 -12.39 3.05 -2.09
C GLY A 98 -11.73 1.68 -2.00
N CYS A 99 -12.08 0.82 -2.94
CA CYS A 99 -11.55 -0.53 -3.13
C CYS A 99 -11.43 -0.79 -4.62
N THR A 100 -10.20 -0.79 -5.14
CA THR A 100 -9.95 -0.77 -6.57
C THR A 100 -9.04 -1.93 -6.96
N PRO A 101 -9.53 -2.89 -7.77
CA PRO A 101 -8.67 -3.80 -8.51
C PRO A 101 -7.80 -2.98 -9.45
N LEU A 102 -6.49 -3.24 -9.45
CA LEU A 102 -5.54 -2.51 -10.27
C LEU A 102 -5.50 -3.11 -11.68
N ASP A 103 -5.58 -2.25 -12.69
CA ASP A 103 -5.50 -2.59 -14.10
C ASP A 103 -4.47 -1.73 -14.84
N GLY A 104 -3.61 -2.38 -15.63
CA GLY A 104 -2.60 -1.71 -16.46
C GLY A 104 -1.46 -1.00 -15.70
N ASP A 105 -0.68 -0.22 -16.45
CA ASP A 105 0.61 0.33 -15.97
C ASP A 105 0.51 1.76 -15.40
N ASN A 106 -0.69 2.36 -15.40
CA ASN A 106 -0.89 3.74 -14.98
C ASN A 106 -1.17 3.84 -13.47
N SER A 107 -0.96 5.04 -12.93
CA SER A 107 -1.31 5.34 -11.54
C SER A 107 -2.81 5.54 -11.42
N THR A 108 -3.46 4.74 -10.57
CA THR A 108 -4.91 4.73 -10.33
C THR A 108 -5.21 5.33 -8.96
N GLU A 109 -6.21 6.21 -8.89
CA GLU A 109 -6.72 6.71 -7.60
C GLU A 109 -7.50 5.61 -6.88
N ILE A 110 -7.14 5.36 -5.62
CA ILE A 110 -7.81 4.36 -4.79
C ILE A 110 -8.93 5.01 -3.97
N GLY A 111 -8.66 6.17 -3.39
CA GLY A 111 -9.63 6.90 -2.59
C GLY A 111 -9.09 8.20 -2.06
N SER A 112 -10.00 9.08 -1.64
CA SER A 112 -9.70 10.41 -1.11
C SER A 112 -10.62 10.73 0.06
N GLN A 113 -10.06 11.06 1.22
CA GLN A 113 -10.82 11.44 2.42
C GLN A 113 -10.10 12.49 3.26
N PRO A 114 -10.85 13.32 4.01
CA PRO A 114 -10.27 14.15 5.05
C PRO A 114 -9.75 13.28 6.21
N LEU A 115 -8.49 13.46 6.58
CA LEU A 115 -7.89 12.92 7.79
C LEU A 115 -7.64 14.06 8.77
N LEU A 116 -8.29 14.00 9.93
CA LEU A 116 -8.20 15.06 10.93
C LEU A 116 -6.82 15.07 11.62
N ALA A 117 -6.41 16.24 12.10
CA ALA A 117 -5.22 16.36 12.92
C ALA A 117 -5.33 15.46 14.17
N GLY A 118 -4.30 14.66 14.43
CA GLY A 118 -4.29 13.73 15.57
C GLY A 118 -5.28 12.58 15.49
N SER A 119 -5.91 12.32 14.32
CA SER A 119 -6.79 11.16 14.17
C SER A 119 -6.03 9.85 14.34
N GLU A 120 -6.79 8.79 14.61
CA GLU A 120 -6.27 7.43 14.45
C GLU A 120 -5.79 7.20 13.01
N ARG A 121 -4.94 6.19 12.85
CA ARG A 121 -4.42 5.79 11.53
C ARG A 121 -5.52 5.17 10.68
N GLU A 122 -5.43 5.40 9.37
CA GLU A 122 -6.32 4.80 8.37
C GLU A 122 -5.67 3.56 7.74
N SER A 123 -6.42 2.47 7.61
CA SER A 123 -5.89 1.23 7.01
C SER A 123 -5.84 1.28 5.48
N ILE A 124 -4.78 0.71 4.93
CA ILE A 124 -4.66 0.33 3.52
C ILE A 124 -4.55 -1.19 3.49
N ALA A 125 -5.58 -1.85 2.98
CA ALA A 125 -5.54 -3.28 2.72
C ALA A 125 -5.04 -3.53 1.29
N ILE A 126 -4.08 -4.44 1.14
CA ILE A 126 -3.54 -4.89 -0.13
C ILE A 126 -3.74 -6.39 -0.26
N GLU A 127 -4.30 -6.83 -1.37
CA GLU A 127 -4.61 -8.22 -1.67
C GLU A 127 -4.06 -8.57 -3.04
N HIS A 128 -3.31 -9.67 -3.14
CA HIS A 128 -2.81 -10.23 -4.39
C HIS A 128 -3.24 -11.69 -4.51
N THR A 129 -4.00 -12.01 -5.55
CA THR A 129 -4.47 -13.38 -5.83
C THR A 129 -3.85 -13.91 -7.10
N TYR A 130 -3.35 -15.15 -7.07
CA TYR A 130 -2.61 -15.77 -8.18
C TYR A 130 -2.82 -17.29 -8.20
N GLU A 131 -2.63 -17.95 -9.34
CA GLU A 131 -2.72 -19.41 -9.44
C GLU A 131 -1.35 -20.06 -9.23
N HIS A 132 -0.31 -19.57 -9.92
CA HIS A 132 1.01 -20.22 -9.93
C HIS A 132 2.15 -19.29 -9.52
N ASN A 133 2.19 -18.05 -10.02
CA ASN A 133 3.29 -17.11 -9.80
C ASN A 133 2.87 -15.92 -8.95
N GLU A 134 3.41 -15.81 -7.74
CA GLU A 134 3.02 -14.77 -6.78
C GLU A 134 3.73 -13.44 -6.96
N LYS A 135 4.78 -13.43 -7.79
CA LYS A 135 5.77 -12.36 -7.77
C LYS A 135 5.24 -11.10 -8.42
N GLY A 136 5.52 -9.99 -7.77
CA GLY A 136 5.12 -8.70 -8.29
C GLY A 136 5.39 -7.57 -7.32
N SER A 137 5.12 -6.35 -7.78
CA SER A 137 5.14 -5.18 -6.93
C SER A 137 4.22 -4.08 -7.42
N ILE A 138 3.73 -3.31 -6.47
CA ILE A 138 2.97 -2.07 -6.69
C ILE A 138 3.64 -0.92 -5.95
N THR A 139 3.37 0.30 -6.38
CA THR A 139 3.77 1.53 -5.68
C THR A 139 2.53 2.20 -5.11
N LEU A 140 2.56 2.51 -3.82
CA LEU A 140 1.54 3.32 -3.15
C LEU A 140 2.09 4.74 -2.97
N LYS A 141 1.31 5.75 -3.35
CA LYS A 141 1.70 7.15 -3.28
C LYS A 141 0.60 7.99 -2.65
N LEU A 142 0.96 8.83 -1.69
CA LEU A 142 0.04 9.77 -1.08
C LEU A 142 0.19 11.15 -1.70
N THR A 143 -0.92 11.87 -1.75
CA THR A 143 -0.93 13.32 -1.96
C THR A 143 -1.84 13.95 -0.92
N THR A 144 -1.60 15.22 -0.63
CA THR A 144 -2.37 15.98 0.35
C THR A 144 -2.90 17.26 -0.26
N LYS A 145 -3.99 17.76 0.29
CA LYS A 145 -4.53 19.08 0.00
C LYS A 145 -5.04 19.66 1.31
N GLU A 146 -4.51 20.81 1.72
CA GLU A 146 -5.06 21.53 2.88
C GLU A 146 -6.49 21.99 2.55
N SER A 147 -7.41 21.94 3.52
CA SER A 147 -8.82 22.27 3.29
C SER A 147 -9.04 23.68 2.71
N ASP A 148 -8.16 24.62 3.04
CA ASP A 148 -8.26 26.03 2.65
C ASP A 148 -7.46 26.37 1.38
N SER A 149 -6.63 25.43 0.88
CA SER A 149 -5.82 25.65 -0.32
C SER A 149 -6.26 24.77 -1.48
N GLY A 150 -6.24 25.33 -2.69
CA GLY A 150 -6.54 24.58 -3.92
C GLY A 150 -5.42 23.61 -4.33
N GLN A 151 -4.24 23.73 -3.73
CA GLN A 151 -3.01 23.12 -4.23
C GLN A 151 -2.81 21.72 -3.67
N GLN A 152 -2.65 20.75 -4.56
CA GLN A 152 -2.25 19.39 -4.21
C GLN A 152 -0.74 19.33 -3.99
N ILE A 153 -0.33 18.75 -2.87
CA ILE A 153 1.06 18.60 -2.45
C ILE A 153 1.42 17.12 -2.51
N GLU A 154 2.58 16.84 -3.09
CA GLU A 154 3.12 15.49 -3.19
C GLU A 154 3.56 14.97 -1.82
N GLY A 155 3.11 13.75 -1.49
CA GLY A 155 3.40 13.07 -0.23
C GLY A 155 4.43 11.95 -0.39
N PRO A 156 4.58 11.08 0.63
CA PRO A 156 5.47 9.94 0.56
C PRO A 156 4.97 8.86 -0.42
N SER A 157 5.89 8.00 -0.82
CA SER A 157 5.66 6.84 -1.67
C SER A 157 6.37 5.62 -1.07
N ILE A 158 5.76 4.44 -1.18
CA ILE A 158 6.36 3.16 -0.79
C ILE A 158 6.09 2.11 -1.86
N THR A 159 6.95 1.08 -1.91
CA THR A 159 6.75 -0.08 -2.78
C THR A 159 6.23 -1.25 -1.95
N ILE A 160 5.17 -1.90 -2.39
CA ILE A 160 4.72 -3.19 -1.85
C ILE A 160 5.21 -4.28 -2.80
N LYS A 161 5.95 -5.25 -2.29
CA LYS A 161 6.45 -6.39 -3.05
C LYS A 161 5.77 -7.68 -2.57
N PHE A 162 5.27 -8.47 -3.50
CA PHE A 162 4.76 -9.82 -3.27
C PHE A 162 5.90 -10.80 -3.54
N ASP A 163 6.37 -11.48 -2.50
CA ASP A 163 7.51 -12.40 -2.59
C ASP A 163 7.48 -13.39 -1.42
N THR A 164 7.26 -14.67 -1.71
CA THR A 164 7.10 -15.69 -0.66
C THR A 164 8.43 -16.29 -0.20
N ASP A 165 9.51 -16.05 -0.95
CA ASP A 165 10.88 -16.45 -0.62
C ASP A 165 11.84 -15.24 -0.73
N PRO A 166 11.71 -14.24 0.17
CA PRO A 166 12.51 -13.04 0.08
C PRO A 166 13.97 -13.33 0.42
N THR A 167 14.85 -13.16 -0.58
CA THR A 167 16.32 -13.31 -0.43
C THR A 167 17.00 -12.18 0.33
N ALA A 168 16.25 -11.14 0.76
CA ALA A 168 16.78 -9.97 1.46
C ALA A 168 15.90 -9.56 2.66
N ILE A 169 16.54 -9.00 3.70
CA ILE A 169 15.86 -8.38 4.86
C ILE A 169 15.34 -6.99 4.43
N ALA A 170 14.28 -6.97 3.62
CA ALA A 170 13.45 -5.77 3.47
C ALA A 170 12.44 -5.73 4.64
N GLY A 171 11.84 -4.57 4.93
CA GLY A 171 10.85 -4.46 6.01
C GLY A 171 9.69 -5.44 5.82
N VAL A 172 9.76 -6.60 6.47
CA VAL A 172 8.78 -7.67 6.34
C VAL A 172 7.57 -7.29 7.18
N ALA A 173 6.47 -6.93 6.54
CA ALA A 173 5.19 -6.80 7.22
C ALA A 173 4.45 -8.14 7.09
N SER A 174 4.76 -9.10 7.97
CA SER A 174 3.93 -10.28 8.13
C SER A 174 2.64 -9.86 8.85
N GLN A 175 1.64 -9.45 8.08
CA GLN A 175 0.34 -9.04 8.57
C GLN A 175 -0.57 -10.28 8.53
N LYS A 176 -0.85 -10.86 9.71
CA LYS A 176 -1.87 -11.91 9.84
C LYS A 176 -3.18 -11.42 9.21
N GLY A 177 -3.77 -12.28 8.38
CA GLY A 177 -4.84 -11.94 7.43
C GLY A 177 -6.00 -11.14 8.01
N LEU A 178 -6.48 -10.19 7.21
CA LEU A 178 -7.73 -9.50 7.44
C LEU A 178 -8.92 -10.45 7.25
N THR A 179 -9.96 -10.20 8.03
CA THR A 179 -11.28 -10.79 7.81
C THR A 179 -12.34 -9.70 7.72
N TYR A 180 -13.32 -9.86 6.84
CA TYR A 180 -14.37 -8.89 6.57
C TYR A 180 -15.73 -9.53 6.79
N ASP A 181 -16.58 -8.88 7.58
CA ASP A 181 -18.01 -9.15 7.53
C ASP A 181 -18.67 -8.09 6.65
N VAL A 182 -19.45 -8.54 5.67
CA VAL A 182 -20.06 -7.70 4.65
C VAL A 182 -21.56 -7.65 4.89
N PHE A 183 -22.10 -6.45 4.98
CA PHE A 183 -23.51 -6.19 5.21
C PHE A 183 -24.09 -5.40 4.03
N ASN A 184 -25.38 -5.55 3.77
CA ASN A 184 -26.10 -4.64 2.89
C ASN A 184 -26.32 -3.28 3.57
N THR A 185 -26.85 -2.31 2.83
CA THR A 185 -27.12 -0.96 3.33
C THR A 185 -28.22 -0.89 4.40
N GLN A 186 -29.01 -1.96 4.55
CA GLN A 186 -30.01 -2.13 5.59
C GLN A 186 -29.44 -2.79 6.87
N GLY A 187 -28.15 -3.12 6.90
CA GLY A 187 -27.47 -3.72 8.05
C GLY A 187 -27.63 -5.24 8.16
N ALA A 188 -28.17 -5.93 7.15
CA ALA A 188 -28.23 -7.39 7.12
C ALA A 188 -26.88 -7.97 6.69
N LEU A 189 -26.39 -8.95 7.46
CA LEU A 189 -25.14 -9.66 7.17
C LEU A 189 -25.31 -10.53 5.91
N LEU A 190 -24.49 -10.27 4.90
CA LEU A 190 -24.46 -11.02 3.64
C LEU A 190 -23.36 -12.08 3.65
N TYR A 191 -22.15 -11.69 4.09
CA TYR A 191 -20.98 -12.57 4.12
C TYR A 191 -20.25 -12.39 5.44
N ARG A 192 -19.71 -13.49 5.99
CA ARG A 192 -19.02 -13.51 7.28
C ARG A 192 -17.58 -13.96 7.09
N GLN A 193 -16.65 -13.26 7.75
CA GLN A 193 -15.22 -13.57 7.76
C GLN A 193 -14.60 -13.80 6.38
N LEU A 194 -15.03 -13.04 5.36
CA LEU A 194 -14.38 -13.03 4.07
C LEU A 194 -12.93 -12.59 4.22
N THR A 195 -12.04 -13.14 3.42
CA THR A 195 -10.63 -12.74 3.44
C THR A 195 -10.26 -11.74 2.35
N TYR A 196 -11.19 -11.44 1.44
CA TYR A 196 -11.10 -10.46 0.36
C TYR A 196 -12.46 -9.84 0.04
N LEU A 197 -12.46 -8.69 -0.65
CA LEU A 197 -13.67 -8.02 -1.15
C LEU A 197 -13.83 -8.12 -2.68
N ALA A 198 -12.76 -8.46 -3.40
CA ALA A 198 -12.68 -8.42 -4.87
C ALA A 198 -13.59 -9.41 -5.63
N GLY A 199 -14.35 -10.26 -4.95
CA GLY A 199 -15.33 -11.19 -5.55
C GLY A 199 -16.79 -10.82 -5.30
N LEU A 200 -17.05 -9.70 -4.61
CA LEU A 200 -18.41 -9.27 -4.33
C LEU A 200 -19.12 -8.82 -5.62
N PRO A 201 -20.42 -9.09 -5.77
CA PRO A 201 -21.21 -8.49 -6.84
C PRO A 201 -21.14 -6.97 -6.78
N LYS A 202 -21.24 -6.31 -7.94
CA LYS A 202 -21.31 -4.84 -8.04
C LYS A 202 -22.39 -4.31 -7.13
N GLY A 203 -22.05 -3.33 -6.29
CA GLY A 203 -22.99 -2.84 -5.29
C GLY A 203 -22.35 -2.04 -4.17
N LEU A 204 -23.22 -1.53 -3.29
CA LEU A 204 -22.83 -0.76 -2.12
C LEU A 204 -22.98 -1.62 -0.86
N TYR A 205 -21.90 -1.71 -0.08
CA TYR A 205 -21.81 -2.53 1.12
C TYR A 205 -21.33 -1.73 2.33
N LEU A 206 -21.71 -2.21 3.52
CA LEU A 206 -21.02 -1.87 4.76
C LEU A 206 -20.07 -3.03 5.09
N VAL A 207 -18.79 -2.74 5.24
CA VAL A 207 -17.76 -3.75 5.47
C VAL A 207 -17.17 -3.54 6.84
N ARG A 208 -17.33 -4.52 7.72
CA ARG A 208 -16.67 -4.61 9.01
C ARG A 208 -15.37 -5.39 8.82
N GLN A 209 -14.27 -4.66 8.71
CA GLN A 209 -12.94 -5.21 8.67
C GLN A 209 -12.45 -5.51 10.08
N GLN A 210 -11.98 -6.73 10.31
CA GLN A 210 -11.33 -7.20 11.52
C GLN A 210 -9.88 -7.54 11.20
N SER A 211 -8.96 -6.89 11.88
CA SER A 211 -7.56 -7.31 11.86
C SER A 211 -7.33 -8.46 12.82
N ALA A 212 -6.27 -9.24 12.60
CA ALA A 212 -5.85 -10.31 13.50
C ALA A 212 -5.52 -9.84 14.95
N LYS A 213 -5.44 -8.53 15.19
CA LYS A 213 -5.27 -7.92 16.51
C LYS A 213 -6.60 -7.51 17.17
N GLY A 214 -7.74 -7.83 16.56
CA GLY A 214 -9.09 -7.53 17.08
C GLY A 214 -9.58 -6.10 16.80
N VAL A 215 -8.80 -5.28 16.09
CA VAL A 215 -9.24 -3.94 15.67
C VAL A 215 -10.36 -4.11 14.64
N THR A 216 -11.50 -3.50 14.90
CA THR A 216 -12.70 -3.60 14.07
C THR A 216 -13.06 -2.23 13.51
N THR A 217 -12.98 -2.05 12.20
CA THR A 217 -13.41 -0.84 11.50
C THR A 217 -14.60 -1.14 10.61
N ILE A 218 -15.63 -0.29 10.61
CA ILE A 218 -16.75 -0.40 9.68
C ILE A 218 -16.61 0.70 8.64
N LYS A 219 -16.59 0.31 7.36
CA LYS A 219 -16.42 1.24 6.24
C LYS A 219 -17.51 1.01 5.20
N LYS A 220 -17.89 2.09 4.52
CA LYS A 220 -18.70 2.01 3.31
C LYS A 220 -17.79 1.55 2.15
N CYS A 221 -18.19 0.52 1.42
CA CYS A 221 -17.42 -0.03 0.30
C CYS A 221 -18.30 -0.11 -0.94
N VAL A 222 -17.84 0.47 -2.05
CA VAL A 222 -18.48 0.36 -3.36
C VAL A 222 -17.67 -0.59 -4.21
N ILE A 223 -18.33 -1.62 -4.75
CA ILE A 223 -17.74 -2.57 -5.69
C ILE A 223 -18.25 -2.21 -7.10
N HIS A 224 -17.31 -1.92 -8.01
CA HIS A 224 -17.56 -1.35 -9.35
C HIS A 224 -17.72 -2.37 -10.47
#